data_AF-A0A0U2UJ97-F1
#
_entry.id   AF-A0A0U2UJ97-F1
#
_cell.length_a   1.000
_cell.length_b   1.000
_cell.length_c   1.000
_cell.angle_alpha   90.00
_cell.angle_beta   90.00
_cell.angle_gamma   90.00
#
_symmetry.space_group_name_H-M   'P 1'
#
loop_
_entity.id
_entity.type
_entity.pdbx_description
1 polymer ?
#
loop_
_entity_poly.entity_id
_entity_poly.type
_entity_poly.pdbx_seq_one_letter_code
_entity_poly.pdbx_strand_id
1 'polypeptide(L)'
;MQEDLPITRRVIRREEAVNMFEALEEPLKLELIRDLPEDAVITIYMQGEFSDLCRGPHLPSTGRIKAFKLMNVAGAYGRGDSKNKMLQRIYGTSFSKKGQLDEHMKPLEEAKKRDHRKLGKALGLFMLSEEAPGMPFYLSKGMVIRTELENFLRNMQQKRDYEEVRTPFIMKQRL
;
A
#
# COMPACT_ATOMS: atom_id res chain seq x y z
N MET A 1 -8.61 24.11 -4.84
CA MET A 1 -10.03 23.78 -5.08
C MET A 1 -10.80 25.07 -5.33
N GLN A 2 -11.81 25.07 -6.18
CA GLN A 2 -12.55 26.30 -6.53
C GLN A 2 -13.46 26.79 -5.40
N GLU A 3 -14.01 25.90 -4.58
CA GLU A 3 -15.05 26.25 -3.59
C GLU A 3 -14.54 26.65 -2.20
N ASP A 4 -13.21 26.59 -1.93
CA ASP A 4 -12.54 27.02 -0.67
C ASP A 4 -13.34 26.82 0.64
N LEU A 5 -13.97 25.65 0.77
CA LEU A 5 -14.87 25.33 1.89
C LEU A 5 -14.10 25.20 3.22
N PRO A 6 -14.63 25.77 4.33
CA PRO A 6 -14.05 25.61 5.66
C PRO A 6 -14.19 24.17 6.13
N ILE A 7 -13.16 23.67 6.81
CA ILE A 7 -13.18 22.35 7.45
C ILE A 7 -13.37 22.57 8.95
N THR A 8 -14.51 22.11 9.47
CA THR A 8 -14.88 22.31 10.88
C THR A 8 -14.77 21.02 11.66
N ARG A 9 -14.13 21.08 12.84
CA ARG A 9 -14.02 19.96 13.77
C ARG A 9 -15.14 20.04 14.79
N ARG A 10 -15.88 18.95 14.96
CA ARG A 10 -16.88 18.81 16.03
C ARG A 10 -16.55 17.60 16.89
N VAL A 11 -16.65 17.77 18.20
CA VAL A 11 -16.65 16.67 19.16
C VAL A 11 -18.10 16.29 19.39
N ILE A 12 -18.43 15.01 19.20
CA ILE A 12 -19.81 14.53 19.32
C ILE A 12 -19.87 13.29 20.21
N ARG A 13 -21.06 13.00 20.72
CA ARG A 13 -21.29 11.78 21.51
C ARG A 13 -21.32 10.56 20.59
N ARG A 14 -20.99 9.39 21.14
CA ARG A 14 -21.01 8.11 20.41
C ARG A 14 -22.36 7.83 19.75
N GLU A 15 -23.45 8.02 20.50
CA GLU A 15 -24.82 7.80 20.01
C GLU A 15 -25.15 8.73 18.83
N GLU A 16 -24.75 10.00 18.89
CA GLU A 16 -24.92 10.96 17.80
C GLU A 16 -24.12 10.55 16.56
N ALA A 17 -22.89 10.05 16.75
CA ALA A 17 -22.06 9.55 15.66
C ALA A 17 -22.68 8.33 14.98
N VAL A 18 -23.20 7.38 15.76
CA VAL A 18 -23.88 6.18 15.25
C VAL A 18 -25.11 6.56 14.44
N ASN A 19 -26.01 7.39 14.99
CA ASN A 19 -27.23 7.81 14.29
C ASN A 19 -26.90 8.56 12.98
N MET A 20 -25.86 9.39 12.98
CA MET A 20 -25.42 10.12 11.78
C MET A 20 -24.93 9.17 10.68
N PHE A 21 -24.03 8.23 11.00
CA PHE A 21 -23.49 7.32 9.99
C PHE A 21 -24.45 6.18 9.60
N GLU A 22 -25.45 5.86 10.43
CA GLU A 22 -26.58 5.01 10.05
C GLU A 22 -27.47 5.71 9.01
N ALA A 23 -27.79 6.99 9.20
CA ALA A 23 -28.56 7.77 8.23
C ALA A 23 -27.82 7.99 6.90
N LEU A 24 -26.49 7.98 6.92
CA LEU A 24 -25.62 8.09 5.73
C LEU A 24 -25.31 6.74 5.07
N GLU A 25 -25.82 5.63 5.61
CA GLU A 25 -25.58 4.27 5.10
C GLU A 25 -24.07 3.92 4.97
N GLU A 26 -23.27 4.29 5.98
CA GLU A 26 -21.80 4.12 6.01
C GLU A 26 -21.36 2.99 6.97
N PRO A 27 -21.52 1.70 6.62
CA PRO A 27 -21.33 0.58 7.54
C PRO A 27 -19.90 0.44 8.08
N LEU A 28 -18.89 0.80 7.28
CA LEU A 28 -17.48 0.72 7.69
C LEU A 28 -17.16 1.72 8.82
N LYS A 29 -17.80 2.89 8.83
CA LYS A 29 -17.62 3.89 9.88
C LYS A 29 -18.34 3.46 11.17
N LEU A 30 -19.49 2.78 11.04
CA LEU A 30 -20.22 2.22 12.18
C LEU A 30 -19.43 1.11 12.88
N GLU A 31 -18.85 0.18 12.11
CA GLU A 31 -17.94 -0.84 12.65
C GLU A 31 -16.78 -0.19 13.42
N LEU A 32 -16.13 0.81 12.82
CA LEU A 32 -15.03 1.54 13.44
C LEU A 32 -15.44 2.21 14.77
N ILE A 33 -16.63 2.83 14.84
CA ILE A 33 -17.12 3.45 16.08
C ILE A 33 -17.38 2.39 17.16
N ARG A 34 -17.96 1.24 16.78
CA ARG A 34 -18.23 0.13 17.70
C ARG A 34 -16.95 -0.47 18.29
N ASP A 35 -15.86 -0.48 17.51
CA ASP A 35 -14.55 -0.95 17.96
C ASP A 35 -13.80 0.01 18.90
N LEU A 36 -14.22 1.29 18.97
CA LEU A 36 -13.54 2.27 19.83
C LEU A 36 -13.84 2.00 21.32
N PRO A 37 -12.88 2.22 22.24
CA PRO A 37 -13.11 2.20 23.69
C PRO A 37 -14.24 3.13 24.12
N GLU A 38 -15.05 2.76 25.12
CA GLU A 38 -16.24 3.53 25.54
C GLU A 38 -15.93 4.99 25.89
N ASP A 39 -14.77 5.24 26.48
CA ASP A 39 -14.26 6.56 26.89
C ASP A 39 -13.61 7.35 25.74
N ALA A 40 -13.54 6.79 24.53
CA ALA A 40 -12.91 7.44 23.39
C ALA A 40 -13.69 8.69 22.96
N VAL A 41 -12.98 9.82 22.89
CA VAL A 41 -13.51 11.06 22.33
C VAL A 41 -13.68 10.91 20.82
N ILE A 42 -14.92 10.99 20.34
CA ILE A 42 -15.25 10.89 18.92
C ILE A 42 -15.28 12.29 18.31
N THR A 43 -14.53 12.46 17.23
CA THR A 43 -14.52 13.71 16.46
C THR A 43 -14.89 13.48 15.00
N ILE A 44 -15.67 14.41 14.47
CA ILE A 44 -16.05 14.47 13.06
C ILE A 44 -15.47 15.74 12.45
N TYR A 45 -14.99 15.61 11.22
CA TYR A 45 -14.63 16.74 10.37
C TYR A 45 -15.71 16.91 9.30
N MET A 46 -16.27 18.11 9.21
CA MET A 46 -17.29 18.46 8.23
C MET A 46 -16.72 19.45 7.21
N GLN A 47 -17.04 19.22 5.94
CA GLN A 47 -16.62 20.02 4.80
C GLN A 47 -17.75 20.07 3.76
N GLY A 48 -18.55 21.14 3.78
CA GLY A 48 -19.76 21.22 2.97
C GLY A 48 -20.71 20.07 3.32
N GLU A 49 -21.05 19.25 2.33
CA GLU A 49 -21.92 18.08 2.50
C GLU A 49 -21.19 16.84 3.03
N PHE A 50 -19.84 16.85 3.00
CA PHE A 50 -19.04 15.69 3.39
C PHE A 50 -18.73 15.69 4.89
N SER A 51 -18.91 14.55 5.54
CA SER A 51 -18.60 14.33 6.95
C SER A 51 -17.76 13.07 7.15
N ASP A 52 -16.67 13.18 7.91
CA ASP A 52 -15.73 12.08 8.12
C ASP A 52 -15.32 11.89 9.59
N LEU A 53 -15.18 10.63 9.98
CA LEU A 53 -14.74 10.23 11.31
C LEU A 53 -13.21 10.17 11.33
N CYS A 54 -12.57 11.21 11.87
CA CYS A 54 -11.12 11.29 11.95
C CYS A 54 -10.69 11.98 13.24
N ARG A 55 -9.49 11.65 13.74
CA ARG A 55 -8.86 12.33 14.88
C ARG A 55 -8.17 13.64 14.47
N GLY A 56 -7.65 13.70 13.23
CA GLY A 56 -6.95 14.84 12.66
C GLY A 56 -5.57 15.13 13.29
N PRO A 57 -5.03 16.37 13.16
CA PRO A 57 -5.68 17.58 12.67
C PRO A 57 -5.85 17.65 11.14
N HIS A 58 -6.84 18.43 10.68
CA HIS A 58 -7.05 18.75 9.26
C HIS A 58 -6.61 20.20 8.95
N LEU A 59 -6.48 20.53 7.67
CA LEU A 59 -6.33 21.90 7.21
C LEU A 59 -7.58 22.72 7.54
N PRO A 60 -7.48 24.04 7.73
CA PRO A 60 -8.64 24.89 8.05
C PRO A 60 -9.60 25.09 6.88
N SER A 61 -9.13 24.92 5.64
CA SER A 61 -9.96 25.04 4.44
C SER A 61 -9.41 24.20 3.29
N THR A 62 -10.31 23.74 2.42
CA THR A 62 -9.99 22.99 1.21
C THR A 62 -9.20 23.78 0.17
N GLY A 63 -9.32 25.11 0.15
CA GLY A 63 -8.56 25.95 -0.78
C GLY A 63 -7.06 25.97 -0.49
N ARG A 64 -6.64 25.50 0.70
CA ARG A 64 -5.22 25.28 1.03
C ARG A 64 -4.62 24.06 0.33
N ILE A 65 -5.45 23.15 -0.16
CA ILE A 65 -4.99 22.02 -0.97
C ILE A 65 -4.73 22.53 -2.39
N LYS A 66 -3.45 22.72 -2.72
CA LYS A 66 -3.00 23.28 -4.00
C LYS A 66 -2.50 22.23 -4.98
N ALA A 67 -1.62 21.34 -4.53
CA ALA A 67 -1.03 20.31 -5.39
C ALA A 67 -1.30 18.92 -4.81
N PHE A 68 -2.03 18.09 -5.56
CA PHE A 68 -2.22 16.69 -5.25
C PHE A 68 -2.32 15.87 -6.53
N LYS A 69 -2.01 14.57 -6.46
CA LYS A 69 -2.09 13.64 -7.59
C LYS A 69 -2.55 12.28 -7.11
N LEU A 70 -3.53 11.71 -7.80
CA LEU A 70 -3.92 10.31 -7.65
C LEU A 70 -2.90 9.42 -8.39
N MET A 71 -2.52 8.30 -7.75
CA MET A 71 -1.38 7.50 -8.17
C MET A 71 -1.81 6.17 -8.78
N ASN A 72 -2.43 5.31 -7.98
CA ASN A 72 -2.87 3.98 -8.40
C ASN A 72 -3.99 3.48 -7.51
N VAL A 73 -4.74 2.49 -8.03
CA VAL A 73 -5.78 1.78 -7.30
C VAL A 73 -5.26 0.38 -6.95
N ALA A 74 -5.60 -0.11 -5.77
CA ALA A 74 -5.31 -1.47 -5.32
C ALA A 74 -6.54 -2.07 -4.61
N GLY A 75 -6.61 -3.40 -4.58
CA GLY A 75 -7.54 -4.10 -3.69
C GLY A 75 -6.97 -4.13 -2.27
N ALA A 76 -7.83 -3.98 -1.27
CA ALA A 76 -7.49 -4.19 0.13
C ALA A 76 -8.62 -4.93 0.82
N TYR A 77 -8.31 -5.79 1.77
CA TYR A 77 -9.32 -6.46 2.56
C TYR A 77 -9.52 -5.76 3.90
N GLY A 78 -10.76 -5.73 4.41
CA GLY A 78 -11.07 -5.19 5.72
C GLY A 78 -10.20 -5.85 6.80
N ARG A 79 -9.54 -5.03 7.64
CA ARG A 79 -8.57 -5.48 8.67
C ARG A 79 -7.43 -6.39 8.15
N GLY A 80 -7.21 -6.45 6.84
CA GLY A 80 -6.22 -7.35 6.24
C GLY A 80 -6.65 -8.82 6.17
N ASP A 81 -7.90 -9.16 6.51
CA ASP A 81 -8.41 -10.53 6.45
C ASP A 81 -9.07 -10.81 5.10
N SER A 82 -8.52 -11.76 4.33
CA SER A 82 -9.00 -12.15 3.00
C SER A 82 -10.43 -12.71 2.97
N LYS A 83 -11.01 -13.05 4.13
CA LYS A 83 -12.42 -13.46 4.25
C LYS A 83 -13.39 -12.28 4.22
N ASN A 84 -12.91 -11.07 4.49
CA ASN A 84 -13.74 -9.87 4.49
C ASN A 84 -13.98 -9.34 3.07
N LYS A 85 -14.94 -8.41 2.93
CA LYS A 85 -15.23 -7.74 1.67
C LYS A 85 -13.96 -7.06 1.11
N MET A 86 -13.70 -7.28 -0.18
CA MET A 86 -12.65 -6.57 -0.89
C MET A 86 -13.05 -5.11 -1.09
N LEU A 87 -12.23 -4.20 -0.58
CA LEU A 87 -12.35 -2.76 -0.71
C LEU A 87 -11.40 -2.24 -1.79
N GLN A 88 -11.75 -1.11 -2.39
CA GLN A 88 -10.88 -0.40 -3.33
C GLN A 88 -10.09 0.66 -2.58
N ARG A 89 -8.77 0.56 -2.64
CA ARG A 89 -7.83 1.53 -2.07
C ARG A 89 -7.29 2.43 -3.17
N ILE A 90 -7.50 3.73 -3.04
CA ILE A 90 -6.96 4.74 -3.96
C ILE A 90 -5.77 5.42 -3.29
N TYR A 91 -4.59 5.31 -3.90
CA TYR A 91 -3.40 6.01 -3.44
C TYR A 91 -3.30 7.39 -4.07
N GLY A 92 -2.86 8.36 -3.29
CA GLY A 92 -2.58 9.72 -3.74
C GLY A 92 -1.48 10.37 -2.92
N THR A 93 -0.92 11.45 -3.43
CA THR A 93 0.08 12.27 -2.74
C THR A 93 -0.28 13.75 -2.85
N SER A 94 0.10 14.56 -1.87
CA SER A 94 -0.17 16.00 -1.84
C SER A 94 1.00 16.79 -1.28
N PHE A 95 1.22 17.97 -1.85
CA PHE A 95 2.27 18.90 -1.47
C PHE A 95 1.73 20.34 -1.41
N SER A 96 2.42 21.21 -0.68
CA SER A 96 2.04 22.63 -0.57
C SER A 96 2.19 23.38 -1.88
N LYS A 97 3.18 23.01 -2.71
CA LYS A 97 3.48 23.66 -3.99
C LYS A 97 3.57 22.63 -5.12
N LYS A 98 3.17 23.05 -6.32
CA LYS A 98 3.24 22.21 -7.53
C LYS A 98 4.68 21.77 -7.85
N GLY A 99 5.67 22.65 -7.67
CA GLY A 99 7.08 22.30 -7.91
C GLY A 99 7.57 21.13 -7.05
N GLN A 100 7.12 21.02 -5.80
CA GLN A 100 7.48 19.90 -4.91
C GLN A 100 6.82 18.59 -5.36
N LEU A 101 5.56 18.65 -5.80
CA LEU A 101 4.87 17.50 -6.39
C LEU A 101 5.62 17.03 -7.63
N ASP A 102 5.97 17.93 -8.54
CA ASP A 102 6.68 17.58 -9.77
C ASP A 102 8.07 16.99 -9.47
N GLU A 103 8.79 17.55 -8.51
CA GLU A 103 10.07 17.03 -8.02
C GLU A 103 9.92 15.62 -7.43
N HIS A 104 8.87 15.37 -6.64
CA HIS A 104 8.58 14.05 -6.08
C HIS A 104 8.18 13.02 -7.14
N MET A 105 7.50 13.45 -8.21
CA MET A 105 7.07 12.53 -9.27
C MET A 105 8.24 12.02 -10.13
N LYS A 106 9.27 12.83 -10.36
CA LYS A 106 10.45 12.45 -11.17
C LYS A 106 11.12 11.14 -10.72
N PRO A 107 11.55 10.97 -9.45
CA PRO A 107 12.18 9.72 -9.00
C PRO A 107 11.21 8.53 -9.04
N LEU A 108 9.90 8.74 -8.83
CA LEU A 108 8.92 7.67 -8.93
C LEU A 108 8.76 7.16 -10.36
N GLU A 109 8.81 8.05 -11.35
CA GLU A 109 8.78 7.67 -12.76
C GLU A 109 10.06 6.94 -13.18
N GLU A 110 11.22 7.39 -12.69
CA GLU A 110 12.50 6.70 -12.91
C GLU A 110 12.52 5.32 -12.24
N ALA A 111 12.03 5.19 -11.01
CA ALA A 111 11.89 3.91 -10.32
C ALA A 111 10.98 2.95 -11.11
N LYS A 112 9.86 3.45 -11.67
CA LYS A 112 8.95 2.65 -12.51
C LYS A 112 9.59 2.16 -13.81
N LYS A 113 10.61 2.84 -14.34
CA LYS A 113 11.38 2.38 -15.51
C LYS A 113 12.36 1.27 -15.14
N ARG A 114 12.85 1.28 -13.90
CA ARG A 114 13.84 0.32 -13.37
C ARG A 114 13.21 -0.86 -12.63
N ASP A 115 11.91 -1.05 -12.77
CA ASP A 115 11.20 -2.18 -12.18
C ASP A 115 11.69 -3.49 -12.80
N HIS A 116 12.26 -4.38 -11.97
CA HIS A 116 12.80 -5.66 -12.40
C HIS A 116 11.75 -6.55 -13.09
N ARG A 117 10.46 -6.36 -12.83
CA ARG A 117 9.38 -7.11 -13.50
C ARG A 117 9.22 -6.67 -14.95
N LYS A 118 9.34 -5.37 -15.21
CA LYS A 118 9.31 -4.81 -16.57
C LYS A 118 10.58 -5.16 -17.33
N LEU A 119 11.74 -4.91 -16.71
CA LEU A 119 13.03 -5.19 -17.32
C LEU A 119 13.25 -6.69 -17.53
N GLY A 120 12.91 -7.52 -16.54
CA GLY A 120 13.01 -8.97 -16.62
C GLY A 120 12.22 -9.54 -17.78
N LYS A 121 10.99 -9.04 -18.00
CA LYS A 121 10.19 -9.39 -19.18
C LYS A 121 10.80 -8.86 -20.48
N ALA A 122 11.16 -7.58 -20.53
CA ALA A 122 11.69 -6.94 -21.74
C ALA A 122 13.03 -7.53 -22.21
N LEU A 123 13.88 -7.94 -21.27
CA LEU A 123 15.19 -8.52 -21.55
C LEU A 123 15.16 -10.06 -21.69
N GLY A 124 14.01 -10.69 -21.42
CA GLY A 124 13.84 -12.14 -21.46
C GLY A 124 14.67 -12.86 -20.40
N LEU A 125 14.68 -12.35 -19.16
CA LEU A 125 15.42 -12.93 -18.04
C LEU A 125 14.58 -13.98 -17.30
N PHE A 126 13.32 -13.69 -17.04
CA PHE A 126 12.40 -14.61 -16.38
C PHE A 126 10.97 -14.38 -16.86
N MET A 127 10.12 -15.37 -16.66
CA MET A 127 8.68 -15.26 -16.83
C MET A 127 7.93 -15.74 -15.58
N LEU A 128 6.73 -15.20 -15.39
CA LEU A 128 5.79 -15.62 -14.36
C LEU A 128 4.61 -16.26 -15.08
N SER A 129 4.17 -17.41 -14.57
CA SER A 129 3.07 -18.20 -15.15
C SER A 129 2.02 -18.47 -14.09
N GLU A 130 0.75 -18.56 -14.49
CA GLU A 130 -0.34 -18.87 -13.57
C GLU A 130 -0.28 -20.31 -13.05
N GLU A 131 0.40 -21.19 -13.78
CA GLU A 131 0.67 -22.58 -13.41
C GLU A 131 1.60 -22.69 -12.18
N ALA A 132 2.40 -21.65 -11.89
CA ALA A 132 3.29 -21.62 -10.73
C ALA A 132 3.32 -20.20 -10.11
N PRO A 133 2.24 -19.78 -9.42
CA PRO A 133 2.13 -18.42 -8.90
C PRO A 133 3.20 -18.18 -7.82
N GLY A 134 3.96 -17.10 -8.00
CA GLY A 134 5.08 -16.74 -7.10
C GLY A 134 6.39 -17.47 -7.38
N MET A 135 6.43 -18.41 -8.34
CA MET A 135 7.65 -19.11 -8.73
C MET A 135 8.10 -18.67 -10.14
N PRO A 136 9.21 -17.92 -10.26
CA PRO A 136 9.68 -17.48 -11.57
C PRO A 136 10.36 -18.59 -12.36
N PHE A 137 10.02 -18.69 -13.64
CA PHE A 137 10.75 -19.49 -14.60
C PHE A 137 11.93 -18.66 -15.14
N TYR A 138 13.16 -19.08 -14.84
CA TYR A 138 14.36 -18.44 -15.37
C TYR A 138 14.54 -18.85 -16.83
N LEU A 139 14.56 -17.86 -17.72
CA LEU A 139 14.87 -18.05 -19.13
C LEU A 139 16.40 -18.12 -19.31
N SER A 140 16.86 -18.55 -20.48
CA SER A 140 18.29 -18.77 -20.75
C SER A 140 19.21 -17.63 -20.26
N LYS A 141 18.89 -16.37 -20.60
CA LYS A 141 19.67 -15.20 -20.16
C LYS A 141 19.65 -14.98 -18.65
N GLY A 142 18.49 -15.15 -18.01
CA GLY A 142 18.38 -15.01 -16.55
C GLY A 142 19.09 -16.15 -15.81
N MET A 143 19.08 -17.35 -16.38
CA MET A 143 19.80 -18.49 -15.81
C MET A 143 21.31 -18.27 -15.86
N VAL A 144 21.86 -17.68 -16.93
CA VAL A 144 23.28 -17.30 -16.98
C VAL A 144 23.64 -16.36 -15.83
N ILE A 145 22.86 -15.28 -15.64
CA ILE A 145 23.10 -14.32 -14.54
C ILE A 145 23.05 -15.02 -13.18
N ARG A 146 22.06 -15.88 -12.97
CA ARG A 146 21.89 -16.62 -11.72
C ARG A 146 23.09 -17.54 -11.46
N THR A 147 23.51 -18.32 -12.45
CA THR A 147 24.66 -19.23 -12.33
C THR A 147 25.93 -18.49 -11.99
N GLU A 148 26.19 -17.33 -12.62
CA GLU A 148 27.38 -16.51 -12.30
C GLU A 148 27.36 -16.01 -10.85
N LEU A 149 26.19 -15.59 -10.35
CA LEU A 149 26.03 -15.16 -8.95
C LEU A 149 26.21 -16.33 -7.96
N GLU A 150 25.66 -17.50 -8.28
CA GLU A 150 25.84 -18.72 -7.48
C GLU A 150 27.32 -19.14 -7.44
N ASN A 151 28.01 -19.14 -8.58
CA ASN A 151 29.44 -19.44 -8.67
C ASN A 151 30.29 -18.43 -7.89
N PHE A 152 29.97 -17.14 -7.99
CA PHE A 152 30.63 -16.11 -7.19
C PHE A 152 30.47 -16.38 -5.68
N LEU A 153 29.26 -16.69 -5.23
CA LEU A 153 28.99 -17.01 -3.82
C LEU A 153 29.76 -18.25 -3.36
N ARG A 154 29.73 -19.33 -4.14
CA ARG A 154 30.49 -20.56 -3.85
C ARG A 154 31.98 -20.30 -3.71
N ASN A 155 32.56 -19.55 -4.64
CA ASN A 155 33.97 -19.16 -4.58
C ASN A 155 34.30 -18.37 -3.30
N MET A 156 33.40 -17.49 -2.85
CA MET A 156 33.57 -16.73 -1.61
C MET A 156 33.45 -17.61 -0.36
N GLN A 157 32.56 -18.59 -0.38
CA GLN A 157 32.35 -19.55 0.70
C GLN A 157 33.54 -20.49 0.86
N GLN A 158 34.06 -21.03 -0.25
CA GLN A 158 35.25 -21.89 -0.25
C GLN A 158 36.49 -21.20 0.35
N LYS A 159 36.69 -19.91 0.05
CA LYS A 159 37.80 -19.11 0.64
C LYS A 159 37.68 -18.88 2.14
N ARG A 160 36.54 -19.23 2.74
CA ARG A 160 36.23 -19.05 4.16
C ARG A 160 35.92 -20.38 4.84
N ASP A 161 36.37 -21.48 4.23
CA ASP A 161 36.25 -22.83 4.78
C ASP A 161 34.81 -23.26 5.07
N TYR A 162 33.83 -22.72 4.32
CA TYR A 162 32.46 -23.23 4.35
C TYR A 162 32.36 -24.51 3.53
N GLU A 163 31.73 -25.53 4.11
CA GLU A 163 31.40 -26.78 3.43
C GLU A 163 30.00 -26.68 2.80
N GLU A 164 29.92 -26.74 1.47
CA GLU A 164 28.63 -26.74 0.77
C GLU A 164 27.92 -28.09 0.94
N VAL A 165 26.73 -28.08 1.55
CA VAL A 165 25.88 -29.26 1.76
C VAL A 165 24.53 -29.10 1.05
N ARG A 166 23.86 -30.22 0.75
CA ARG A 166 22.54 -30.22 0.11
C ARG A 166 21.55 -31.08 0.89
N THR A 167 20.43 -30.48 1.26
CA THR A 167 19.32 -31.15 1.97
C THR A 167 18.07 -31.27 1.09
N PRO A 168 17.14 -32.18 1.39
CA PRO A 168 15.84 -32.26 0.71
C PRO A 168 15.02 -30.97 0.87
N PHE A 169 14.23 -30.61 -0.16
CA PHE A 169 13.31 -29.47 -0.09
C PHE A 169 12.06 -29.73 0.75
N ILE A 170 11.68 -30.99 0.91
CA ILE A 170 10.50 -31.42 1.67
C ILE A 170 10.97 -32.36 2.77
N MET A 171 10.62 -32.02 4.01
CA MET A 171 10.91 -32.81 5.21
C MET A 171 9.59 -33.30 5.83
N LYS A 172 9.66 -34.32 6.70
CA LYS A 172 8.49 -34.77 7.46
C LYS A 172 8.00 -33.64 8.37
N GLN A 173 6.68 -33.44 8.44
CA GLN A 173 6.05 -32.43 9.30
C GLN A 173 6.39 -32.62 10.79
N ARG A 174 6.67 -33.86 11.20
CA ARG A 174 7.03 -34.22 12.56
C ARG A 174 8.54 -34.00 12.77
N LEU A 175 8.93 -32.75 12.93
CA LEU A 175 10.17 -32.31 13.56
C LEU A 175 9.81 -31.46 14.76
#